data_AF-A0A2N1SGP8-F1
#
_entry.id   AF-A0A2N1SGP8-F1
#
_cell.length_a   1.000
_cell.length_b   1.000
_cell.length_c   1.000
_cell.angle_alpha   90.00
_cell.angle_beta   90.00
_cell.angle_gamma   90.00
#
_symmetry.space_group_name_H-M   'P 1'
#
loop_
_entity.id
_entity.type
_entity.pdbx_description
1 polymer ?
#
loop_
_entity_poly.entity_id
_entity_poly.type
_entity_poly.pdbx_seq_one_letter_code
_entity_poly.pdbx_strand_id
1 'polypeptide(L)'
;MNQIDGAEPRPASQGGPRQKIFNAVGWLAFALLLPPALAMFGLPQLQTAIEARLGGWGSPIALVVYFYVVLFLRVFFGSDQRYTPVLLGYAVSFIFFSNSLDIGFMRWLRDLSAGVPFLSYPFMSFIAGIVTIFLSNALSGARKANWVIDVVVLVALPAGALVAAGIYLPGLLGF
;
A
#
# COMPACT_ATOMS: atom_id res chain seq x y z
N MET A 1 4.58 -8.02 -53.13
CA MET A 1 3.23 -7.58 -52.72
C MET A 1 2.59 -8.73 -51.96
N ASN A 2 1.86 -8.43 -50.88
CA ASN A 2 1.07 -9.35 -50.02
C ASN A 2 1.86 -10.03 -48.89
N GLN A 3 1.44 -10.03 -47.62
CA GLN A 3 0.30 -9.44 -46.93
C GLN A 3 0.70 -9.37 -45.44
N ILE A 4 0.62 -8.19 -44.83
CA ILE A 4 0.86 -8.02 -43.39
C ILE A 4 -0.47 -8.34 -42.73
N ASP A 5 -0.69 -9.60 -42.34
CA ASP A 5 -1.86 -9.97 -41.57
C ASP A 5 -1.75 -9.32 -40.19
N GLY A 6 -2.54 -8.26 -40.03
CA GLY A 6 -2.71 -7.52 -38.80
C GLY A 6 -3.15 -8.47 -37.70
N ALA A 7 -2.25 -8.70 -36.75
CA ALA A 7 -2.61 -9.26 -35.47
C ALA A 7 -3.59 -8.27 -34.80
N GLU A 8 -4.88 -8.56 -34.89
CA GLU A 8 -5.90 -7.88 -34.11
C GLU A 8 -5.48 -7.89 -32.63
N PRO A 9 -5.57 -6.75 -31.92
CA PRO A 9 -5.31 -6.74 -30.49
C PRO A 9 -6.34 -7.64 -29.83
N ARG A 10 -5.90 -8.82 -29.37
CA ARG A 10 -6.75 -9.74 -28.61
C ARG A 10 -7.44 -8.94 -27.50
N PRO A 11 -8.77 -8.92 -27.42
CA PRO A 11 -9.46 -8.18 -26.37
C PRO A 11 -8.92 -8.66 -25.03
N ALA A 12 -8.47 -7.70 -24.21
CA ALA A 12 -8.00 -7.95 -22.86
C ALA A 12 -8.96 -8.93 -22.19
N SER A 13 -8.48 -10.14 -21.92
CA SER A 13 -9.30 -11.26 -21.45
C SER A 13 -10.21 -10.77 -20.33
N GLN A 14 -11.52 -10.72 -20.60
CA GLN A 14 -12.50 -10.40 -19.57
C GLN A 14 -12.34 -11.44 -18.47
N GLY A 15 -11.78 -11.01 -17.34
CA GLY A 15 -11.39 -11.90 -16.26
C GLY A 15 -12.55 -12.77 -15.82
N GLY A 16 -12.29 -14.08 -15.71
CA GLY A 16 -13.29 -15.03 -15.24
C GLY A 16 -13.86 -14.66 -13.86
N PRO A 17 -14.92 -15.35 -13.40
CA PRO A 17 -15.58 -15.07 -12.11
C PRO A 17 -14.59 -14.98 -10.94
N ARG A 18 -13.58 -15.84 -10.94
CA ARG A 18 -12.46 -15.83 -9.98
C ARG A 18 -11.75 -14.48 -9.91
N GLN A 19 -11.40 -13.89 -11.05
CA GLN A 19 -10.67 -12.62 -11.11
C GLN A 19 -11.51 -11.43 -10.63
N LYS A 20 -12.83 -11.45 -10.91
CA LYS A 20 -13.76 -10.44 -10.39
C LYS A 20 -13.85 -10.48 -8.86
N ILE A 21 -13.95 -11.69 -8.28
CA ILE A 21 -13.97 -11.87 -6.81
C ILE A 21 -12.67 -11.33 -6.20
N PHE A 22 -11.50 -11.72 -6.73
CA PHE A 22 -10.23 -11.23 -6.18
C PHE A 22 -9.99 -9.74 -6.35
N ASN A 23 -10.56 -9.14 -7.41
CA ASN A 23 -10.54 -7.69 -7.57
C ASN A 23 -11.40 -7.02 -6.48
N ALA A 24 -12.62 -7.52 -6.23
CA ALA A 24 -13.49 -7.03 -5.17
C ALA A 24 -12.86 -7.18 -3.78
N VAL A 25 -12.24 -8.34 -3.50
CA VAL A 25 -11.47 -8.59 -2.26
C VAL A 25 -10.33 -7.58 -2.11
N GLY A 26 -9.63 -7.25 -3.20
CA GLY A 26 -8.59 -6.21 -3.19
C GLY A 26 -9.15 -4.84 -2.83
N TRP A 27 -10.26 -4.43 -3.44
CA TRP A 27 -10.93 -3.16 -3.11
C TRP A 27 -11.44 -3.12 -1.67
N LEU A 28 -11.98 -4.24 -1.17
CA LEU A 28 -12.40 -4.38 0.21
C LEU A 28 -11.23 -4.22 1.17
N ALA A 29 -10.06 -4.78 0.84
CA ALA A 29 -8.85 -4.55 1.62
C ALA A 29 -8.55 -3.05 1.72
N PHE A 30 -8.48 -2.33 0.59
CA PHE A 30 -8.21 -0.89 0.61
C PHE A 30 -9.26 -0.07 1.36
N ALA A 31 -10.53 -0.48 1.32
CA ALA A 31 -11.58 0.16 2.10
C ALA A 31 -11.32 0.09 3.62
N LEU A 32 -10.63 -0.94 4.11
CA LEU A 32 -10.24 -1.06 5.52
C LEU A 32 -9.22 0.02 5.94
N LEU A 33 -8.46 0.59 4.99
CA LEU A 33 -7.53 1.68 5.27
C LEU A 33 -8.20 3.05 5.30
N LEU A 34 -9.45 3.16 4.85
CA LEU A 34 -10.16 4.44 4.78
C LEU A 34 -10.41 5.06 6.17
N PRO A 35 -10.91 4.33 7.19
CA PRO A 35 -11.08 4.89 8.52
C PRO A 35 -9.80 5.45 9.16
N PRO A 36 -8.66 4.73 9.20
CA PRO A 36 -7.43 5.28 9.76
C PRO A 36 -6.86 6.42 8.90
N ALA A 37 -7.00 6.38 7.57
CA ALA A 37 -6.62 7.49 6.71
C ALA A 37 -7.38 8.78 7.05
N LEU A 38 -8.72 8.70 7.14
CA LEU A 38 -9.57 9.85 7.45
C LEU A 38 -9.31 10.38 8.87
N ALA A 39 -9.08 9.50 9.83
CA ALA A 39 -8.70 9.92 11.18
C ALA A 39 -7.40 10.75 11.20
N MET A 40 -6.40 10.38 10.39
CA MET A 40 -5.16 11.15 10.24
C MET A 40 -5.37 12.51 9.56
N PHE A 41 -6.42 12.67 8.75
CA PHE A 41 -6.84 13.95 8.17
C PHE A 41 -7.69 14.83 9.10
N GLY A 42 -7.87 14.43 10.37
CA GLY A 42 -8.72 15.15 11.33
C GLY A 42 -10.21 14.87 11.16
N LEU A 43 -10.59 13.82 10.43
CA LEU A 43 -11.96 13.34 10.27
C LEU A 43 -12.16 11.97 10.95
N PRO A 44 -12.17 11.90 12.29
CA PRO A 44 -12.18 10.63 13.02
C PRO A 44 -13.54 9.94 13.06
N GLN A 45 -14.61 10.53 12.51
CA GLN A 45 -15.99 10.06 12.72
C GLN A 45 -16.21 8.62 12.25
N LEU A 46 -15.56 8.24 11.14
CA LEU A 46 -15.65 6.88 10.63
C LEU A 46 -14.91 5.89 11.54
N GLN A 47 -13.72 6.27 12.01
CA GLN A 47 -12.91 5.46 12.92
C GLN A 47 -13.63 5.26 14.26
N THR A 48 -14.17 6.32 14.86
CA THR A 48 -14.89 6.25 16.13
C THR A 48 -16.18 5.45 16.03
N ALA A 49 -16.91 5.55 14.91
CA ALA A 49 -18.11 4.73 14.68
C ALA A 49 -17.79 3.24 14.58
N ILE A 50 -16.66 2.88 13.98
CA ILE A 50 -16.20 1.49 13.86
C ILE A 50 -15.73 0.97 15.23
N GLU A 51 -14.91 1.74 15.95
CA GLU A 51 -14.46 1.39 17.30
C GLU A 51 -15.61 1.27 18.29
N ALA A 52 -16.64 2.11 18.20
CA ALA A 52 -17.82 2.02 19.05
C ALA A 52 -18.59 0.70 18.87
N ARG A 53 -18.52 0.09 17.68
CA ARG A 53 -19.24 -1.17 17.37
C ARG A 53 -18.36 -2.41 17.55
N LEU A 54 -17.08 -2.30 17.25
CA LEU A 54 -16.14 -3.44 17.22
C LEU A 54 -15.14 -3.44 18.38
N GLY A 55 -15.14 -2.40 19.21
CA GLY A 55 -14.16 -2.22 20.28
C GLY A 55 -12.73 -2.18 19.74
N GLY A 56 -11.82 -2.89 20.42
CA GLY A 56 -10.41 -2.98 20.00
C GLY A 56 -10.20 -3.60 18.61
N TRP A 57 -11.16 -4.38 18.10
CA TRP A 57 -11.11 -4.93 16.74
C TRP A 57 -11.41 -3.89 15.66
N GLY A 58 -11.97 -2.73 16.04
CA GLY A 58 -12.14 -1.58 15.16
C GLY A 58 -10.94 -0.63 15.13
N SER A 59 -9.91 -0.87 15.96
CA SER A 59 -8.75 0.02 16.09
C SER A 59 -7.98 0.17 14.77
N PRO A 60 -7.23 1.28 14.58
CA PRO A 60 -6.46 1.51 13.35
C PRO A 60 -5.50 0.36 13.03
N ILE A 61 -4.89 -0.23 14.07
CA ILE A 61 -3.96 -1.35 13.95
C ILE A 61 -4.70 -2.60 13.49
N ALA A 62 -5.85 -2.92 14.10
CA ALA A 62 -6.64 -4.07 13.72
C ALA A 62 -7.07 -3.99 12.24
N LEU A 63 -7.50 -2.81 11.79
CA LEU A 63 -7.87 -2.57 10.39
C LEU A 63 -6.70 -2.76 9.42
N VAL A 64 -5.49 -2.30 9.77
CA VAL A 64 -4.28 -2.56 8.97
C VAL A 64 -3.89 -4.04 8.96
N VAL A 65 -4.05 -4.75 10.08
CA VAL A 65 -3.83 -6.20 10.13
C VAL A 65 -4.83 -6.92 9.22
N TYR A 66 -6.12 -6.58 9.30
CA TYR A 66 -7.14 -7.14 8.41
C TYR A 66 -6.83 -6.85 6.94
N PHE A 67 -6.40 -5.63 6.64
CA PHE A 67 -5.95 -5.26 5.31
C PHE A 67 -4.84 -6.18 4.78
N TYR A 68 -3.80 -6.45 5.58
CA TYR A 68 -2.73 -7.38 5.20
C TYR A 68 -3.21 -8.81 5.05
N VAL A 69 -4.09 -9.29 5.93
CA VAL A 69 -4.67 -10.64 5.82
C VAL A 69 -5.47 -10.78 4.52
N VAL A 70 -6.33 -9.81 4.20
CA VAL A 70 -7.14 -9.84 2.97
C VAL A 70 -6.26 -9.73 1.72
N LEU A 71 -5.23 -8.88 1.74
CA LEU A 71 -4.26 -8.79 0.64
C LEU A 71 -3.48 -10.08 0.45
N PHE A 72 -3.02 -10.69 1.53
CA PHE A 72 -2.32 -11.98 1.49
C PHE A 72 -3.20 -13.06 0.86
N LEU A 73 -4.46 -13.17 1.30
CA LEU A 73 -5.43 -14.10 0.70
C LEU A 73 -5.62 -13.82 -0.80
N ARG A 74 -5.72 -12.55 -1.20
CA ARG A 74 -5.83 -12.19 -2.61
C ARG A 74 -4.62 -12.67 -3.43
N VAL A 75 -3.41 -12.56 -2.91
CA VAL A 75 -2.19 -12.94 -3.62
C VAL A 75 -2.06 -14.45 -3.76
N PHE A 76 -2.32 -15.19 -2.67
CA PHE A 76 -2.22 -16.65 -2.67
C PHE A 76 -3.29 -17.29 -3.55
N PHE A 77 -4.51 -16.79 -3.51
CA PHE A 77 -5.63 -17.41 -4.21
C PHE A 77 -5.95 -16.76 -5.56
N GLY A 78 -5.45 -15.56 -5.85
CA GLY A 78 -5.88 -14.75 -6.99
C GLY A 78 -4.86 -14.51 -8.11
N SER A 79 -3.62 -15.00 -8.02
CA SER A 79 -2.56 -14.56 -8.91
C SER A 79 -1.68 -15.69 -9.45
N ASP A 80 -1.64 -15.81 -10.79
CA ASP A 80 -0.55 -16.45 -11.57
C ASP A 80 0.60 -15.45 -11.88
N GLN A 81 0.82 -14.47 -10.99
CA GLN A 81 1.74 -13.35 -11.18
C GLN A 81 3.03 -13.48 -10.36
N ARG A 82 3.97 -12.55 -10.57
CA ARG A 82 5.24 -12.51 -9.85
C ARG A 82 5.01 -12.12 -8.38
N TYR A 83 5.24 -13.06 -7.47
CA TYR A 83 5.14 -12.81 -6.02
C TYR A 83 6.20 -11.83 -5.48
N THR A 84 7.36 -11.75 -6.12
CA THR A 84 8.51 -10.93 -5.66
C THR A 84 8.17 -9.45 -5.44
N PRO A 85 7.65 -8.69 -6.42
CA PRO A 85 7.29 -7.29 -6.21
C PRO A 85 6.21 -7.13 -5.15
N VAL A 86 5.26 -8.07 -5.05
CA VAL A 86 4.17 -8.01 -4.07
C VAL A 86 4.67 -8.16 -2.64
N LEU A 87 5.48 -9.20 -2.37
CA LEU A 87 6.05 -9.44 -1.05
C LEU A 87 6.99 -8.31 -0.63
N LEU A 88 7.80 -7.80 -1.57
CA LEU A 88 8.65 -6.64 -1.33
C LEU A 88 7.82 -5.40 -1.00
N GLY A 89 6.76 -5.15 -1.77
CA GLY A 89 5.82 -4.08 -1.52
C GLY A 89 5.20 -4.16 -0.14
N TYR A 90 4.79 -5.35 0.29
CA TYR A 90 4.20 -5.57 1.61
C TYR A 90 5.19 -5.34 2.74
N ALA A 91 6.43 -5.79 2.58
CA ALA A 91 7.47 -5.55 3.57
C ALA A 91 7.77 -4.04 3.73
N VAL A 92 7.91 -3.33 2.60
CA VAL A 92 8.20 -1.89 2.61
C VAL A 92 7.01 -1.08 3.13
N SER A 93 5.79 -1.39 2.68
CA SER A 93 4.59 -0.71 3.19
C SER A 93 4.36 -0.97 4.67
N PHE A 94 4.76 -2.14 5.16
CA PHE A 94 4.64 -2.47 6.57
C PHE A 94 5.59 -1.64 7.43
N ILE A 95 6.81 -1.37 6.95
CA ILE A 95 7.73 -0.41 7.59
C ILE A 95 7.07 0.97 7.68
N PHE A 96 6.47 1.45 6.58
CA PHE A 96 5.83 2.76 6.55
C PHE A 96 4.59 2.86 7.46
N PHE A 97 3.73 1.82 7.48
CA PHE A 97 2.61 1.79 8.41
C PHE A 97 3.05 1.65 9.88
N SER A 98 4.13 0.92 10.15
CA SER A 98 4.68 0.80 11.50
C SER A 98 5.24 2.12 12.02
N ASN A 99 5.79 2.95 11.13
CA ASN A 99 6.16 4.31 11.49
C ASN A 99 4.90 5.16 11.79
N SER A 100 3.86 5.01 10.98
CA SER A 100 2.64 5.81 11.06
C SER A 100 1.71 5.47 12.24
N LEU A 101 1.53 4.19 12.54
CA LEU A 101 0.62 3.66 13.56
C LEU A 101 1.38 3.17 14.79
N ASP A 102 0.84 3.42 15.99
CA ASP A 102 1.51 3.06 17.25
C ASP A 102 1.41 1.57 17.56
N ILE A 103 2.15 0.77 16.79
CA ILE A 103 2.22 -0.67 16.97
C ILE A 103 3.25 -0.95 18.07
N GLY A 104 2.79 -1.37 19.25
CA GLY A 104 3.65 -1.53 20.44
C GLY A 104 4.92 -2.36 20.24
N PHE A 105 4.90 -3.39 19.38
CA PHE A 105 6.08 -4.19 19.04
C PHE A 105 7.10 -3.45 18.14
N MET A 106 6.66 -2.48 17.35
CA MET A 106 7.46 -1.70 16.39
C MET A 106 7.87 -0.33 16.92
N ARG A 107 7.62 -0.04 18.21
CA ARG A 107 7.96 1.25 18.82
C ARG A 107 9.44 1.59 18.65
N TRP A 108 10.32 0.59 18.74
CA TRP A 108 11.76 0.76 18.49
C TRP A 108 12.09 1.27 17.08
N LEU A 109 11.38 0.79 16.05
CA LEU A 109 11.57 1.22 14.67
C LEU A 109 11.10 2.66 14.49
N ARG A 110 9.94 2.98 15.07
CA ARG A 110 9.38 4.33 15.12
C ARG A 110 10.32 5.31 15.80
N ASP A 111 10.91 4.93 16.93
CA ASP A 111 11.82 5.81 17.67
C ASP A 111 13.10 6.07 16.86
N LEU A 112 13.60 5.07 16.11
CA LEU A 112 14.71 5.22 15.17
C LEU A 112 14.34 6.11 13.97
N SER A 113 13.13 5.97 13.42
CA SER A 113 12.67 6.78 12.29
C SER A 113 12.24 8.20 12.69
N ALA A 114 11.82 8.41 13.94
CA ALA A 114 11.49 9.75 14.47
C ALA A 114 12.73 10.66 14.56
N GLY A 115 13.93 10.09 14.67
CA GLY A 115 15.20 10.82 14.58
C GLY A 115 15.52 11.34 13.16
N VAL A 116 14.70 10.97 12.17
CA VAL A 116 14.90 11.31 10.77
C VAL A 116 13.80 12.30 10.33
N PRO A 117 14.12 13.56 9.99
CA PRO A 117 13.14 14.64 9.77
C PRO A 117 12.08 14.36 8.71
N PHE A 118 12.36 13.47 7.76
CA PHE A 118 11.42 13.12 6.70
C PHE A 118 10.48 11.96 7.04
N LEU A 119 10.81 11.17 8.06
CA LEU A 119 9.95 10.12 8.59
C LEU A 119 9.14 10.58 9.81
N SER A 120 9.37 11.80 10.30
CA SER A 120 8.65 12.36 11.45
C SER A 120 7.18 12.69 11.15
N TYR A 121 6.75 12.67 9.88
CA TYR A 121 5.37 12.91 9.46
C TYR A 121 4.61 11.58 9.34
N PRO A 122 3.81 11.18 10.35
CA PRO A 122 3.18 9.86 10.39
C PRO A 122 2.21 9.67 9.23
N PHE A 123 1.52 10.75 8.85
CA PHE A 123 0.59 10.75 7.73
C PHE A 123 1.28 10.49 6.38
N MET A 124 2.42 11.14 6.12
CA MET A 124 3.16 10.93 4.86
C MET A 124 3.66 9.49 4.75
N SER A 125 4.12 8.93 5.87
CA SER A 125 4.48 7.51 5.94
C SER A 125 3.26 6.61 5.65
N PHE A 126 2.08 6.93 6.18
CA PHE A 126 0.85 6.18 5.88
C PHE A 126 0.56 6.13 4.38
N ILE A 127 0.57 7.30 3.73
CA ILE A 127 0.32 7.41 2.28
C ILE A 127 1.39 6.69 1.48
N ALA A 128 2.66 6.82 1.84
CA ALA A 128 3.75 6.09 1.21
C ALA A 128 3.54 4.57 1.31
N GLY A 129 3.04 4.07 2.45
CA GLY A 129 2.61 2.67 2.61
C GLY A 129 1.56 2.26 1.59
N ILE A 130 0.48 3.03 1.47
CA ILE A 130 -0.60 2.77 0.50
C ILE A 130 -0.07 2.78 -0.94
N VAL A 131 0.69 3.81 -1.32
CA VAL A 131 1.24 3.98 -2.67
C VAL A 131 2.17 2.82 -3.02
N THR A 132 3.02 2.40 -2.08
CA THR A 132 3.94 1.26 -2.27
C THR A 132 3.17 -0.01 -2.60
N ILE A 133 2.02 -0.25 -1.94
CA ILE A 133 1.18 -1.42 -2.23
C ILE A 133 0.55 -1.32 -3.62
N PHE A 134 0.07 -0.14 -4.02
CA PHE A 134 -0.43 0.06 -5.38
C PHE A 134 0.66 -0.19 -6.44
N LEU A 135 1.85 0.35 -6.24
CA LEU A 135 3.00 0.14 -7.12
C LEU A 135 3.38 -1.35 -7.19
N SER A 136 3.39 -2.05 -6.06
CA SER A 136 3.72 -3.47 -6.01
C SER A 136 2.73 -4.34 -6.78
N ASN A 137 1.43 -4.04 -6.65
CA ASN A 137 0.38 -4.73 -7.37
C ASN A 137 0.44 -4.43 -8.87
N ALA A 138 0.80 -3.19 -9.26
CA ALA A 138 1.00 -2.82 -10.66
C ALA A 138 2.20 -3.56 -11.28
N LEU A 139 3.33 -3.61 -10.56
CA LEU A 139 4.54 -4.31 -11.00
C LEU A 139 4.39 -5.83 -11.05
N SER A 140 3.58 -6.41 -10.17
CA SER A 140 3.24 -7.84 -10.20
C SER A 140 2.68 -8.28 -11.56
N GLY A 141 1.89 -7.42 -12.22
CA GLY A 141 1.35 -7.68 -13.55
C GLY A 141 2.37 -7.54 -14.69
N ALA A 142 3.49 -6.86 -14.46
CA ALA A 142 4.51 -6.61 -15.47
C ALA A 142 5.45 -7.82 -15.64
N ARG A 143 5.13 -8.69 -16.61
CA ARG A 143 5.91 -9.92 -16.89
C ARG A 143 7.39 -9.71 -17.24
N LYS A 144 7.81 -8.49 -17.61
CA LYS A 144 9.18 -8.19 -18.06
C LYS A 144 10.02 -7.37 -17.05
N ALA A 145 9.50 -7.08 -15.86
CA ALA A 145 10.26 -6.32 -14.88
C ALA A 145 11.35 -7.19 -14.22
N ASN A 146 12.56 -6.65 -14.11
CA ASN A 146 13.68 -7.29 -13.41
C ASN A 146 13.66 -6.89 -11.93
N TRP A 147 14.24 -7.70 -11.06
CA TRP A 147 14.27 -7.46 -9.60
C TRP A 147 14.84 -6.08 -9.22
N VAL A 148 15.76 -5.54 -10.03
CA VAL A 148 16.30 -4.18 -9.84
C VAL A 148 15.21 -3.12 -9.98
N ILE A 149 14.32 -3.27 -10.95
CA ILE A 149 13.18 -2.35 -11.14
C ILE A 149 12.24 -2.45 -9.94
N ASP A 150 11.99 -3.66 -9.45
CA ASP A 150 11.16 -3.87 -8.26
C ASP A 150 11.75 -3.14 -7.04
N VAL A 151 13.06 -3.23 -6.81
CA VAL A 151 13.73 -2.52 -5.70
C VAL A 151 13.70 -0.99 -5.88
N VAL A 152 14.04 -0.50 -7.07
CA VAL A 152 14.06 0.96 -7.32
C VAL A 152 12.67 1.56 -7.16
N VAL A 153 11.66 0.93 -7.74
CA VAL A 153 10.29 1.46 -7.74
C VAL A 153 9.58 1.26 -6.40
N LEU A 154 9.86 0.17 -5.68
CA LEU A 154 9.15 -0.13 -4.42
C LEU A 154 9.89 0.34 -3.17
N VAL A 155 11.20 0.53 -3.23
CA VAL A 155 12.01 0.98 -2.08
C VAL A 155 12.49 2.40 -2.31
N ALA A 156 13.27 2.64 -3.37
CA ALA A 156 13.94 3.92 -3.57
C ALA A 156 12.97 5.05 -3.89
N LEU A 157 11.95 4.80 -4.72
CA LEU A 157 10.97 5.81 -5.12
C LEU A 157 10.08 6.26 -3.94
N PRO A 158 9.44 5.38 -3.16
CA PRO A 158 8.64 5.79 -2.00
C PRO A 158 9.49 6.43 -0.91
N ALA A 159 10.70 5.90 -0.65
CA ALA A 159 11.62 6.49 0.32
C ALA A 159 12.09 7.87 -0.14
N GLY A 160 12.48 8.03 -1.42
CA GLY A 160 12.87 9.32 -2.00
C GLY A 160 11.72 10.33 -1.99
N ALA A 161 10.49 9.89 -2.24
CA ALA A 161 9.30 10.73 -2.13
C ALA A 161 9.07 11.20 -0.69
N LEU A 162 9.27 10.33 0.30
CA LEU A 162 9.22 10.71 1.72
C LEU A 162 10.32 11.72 2.08
N VAL A 163 11.55 11.49 1.62
CA VAL A 163 12.68 12.43 1.81
C VAL A 163 12.35 13.80 1.21
N ALA A 164 11.88 13.84 -0.04
CA ALA A 164 11.48 15.07 -0.69
C ALA A 164 10.33 15.75 0.07
N ALA A 165 9.30 15.00 0.47
CA ALA A 165 8.20 15.51 1.27
C ALA A 165 8.71 16.13 2.58
N GLY A 166 9.61 15.46 3.30
CA GLY A 166 10.20 15.97 4.53
C GLY A 166 11.06 17.22 4.37
N ILE A 167 11.67 17.44 3.21
CA ILE A 167 12.47 18.65 2.92
C ILE A 167 11.57 19.81 2.51
N TYR A 168 10.57 19.56 1.65
CA TYR A 168 9.78 20.63 1.03
C TYR A 168 8.52 21.00 1.81
N LEU A 169 7.88 20.06 2.54
CA LEU A 169 6.65 20.35 3.30
C LEU A 169 6.84 21.33 4.46
N PRO A 170 7.91 21.28 5.28
CA PRO A 170 8.10 22.27 6.36
C PRO A 170 8.09 23.70 5.82
N GLY A 171 8.85 23.94 4.74
CA GLY A 171 8.91 25.24 4.07
C GLY A 171 7.63 25.68 3.36
N LEU A 172 6.76 24.73 2.96
CA LEU A 172 5.47 25.00 2.32
C LEU A 172 4.32 25.22 3.32
N LEU A 173 4.40 24.58 4.49
CA LEU A 173 3.37 24.62 5.53
C LEU A 173 3.67 25.65 6.64
N GLY A 174 4.83 26.31 6.59
CA GLY A 174 5.17 27.44 7.46
C GLY A 174 5.65 27.05 8.86
N PHE A 175 6.30 25.90 9.00
CA PHE A 175 6.96 25.45 10.23
C PHE A 175 8.48 25.43 10.06
#